data_AF-W6WBI4-F1
#
_entry.id   AF-W6WBI4-F1
#
_cell.length_a   1.000
_cell.length_b   1.000
_cell.length_c   1.000
_cell.angle_alpha   90.00
_cell.angle_beta   90.00
_cell.angle_gamma   90.00
#
_symmetry.space_group_name_H-M   'P 1'
#
loop_
_entity.id
_entity.type
_entity.pdbx_description
1 polymer ?
#
loop_
_entity_poly.entity_id
_entity_poly.type
_entity_poly.pdbx_seq_one_letter_code
_entity_poly.pdbx_strand_id
1 'polypeptide(L)'
;MVGGQSMDALLSIITKSTANHMWPPRHGFWKGLYDKGLIDEAWVALSPGAIDDAEKMFKATGDPVYTMTSKQTAKSRKDTCLLIMRIGSYTVLEGSHSYRLHVFLSADPAAPELYQDEYDAEALTLEVGHPNTCTHDAYGGWMRWAEQRLLR
;
A
#
# COMPACT_ATOMS: atom_id res chain seq x y z
N MET A 1 4.98 13.12 -18.48
CA MET A 1 5.46 12.64 -17.18
C MET A 1 4.41 12.98 -16.14
N VAL A 2 3.76 11.98 -15.54
CA VAL A 2 2.90 12.13 -14.36
C VAL A 2 3.59 11.32 -13.27
N GLY A 3 4.64 11.87 -12.66
CA GLY A 3 5.65 11.05 -11.97
C GLY A 3 6.12 11.56 -10.61
N GLY A 4 5.33 12.41 -9.95
CA GLY A 4 5.63 12.86 -8.59
C GLY A 4 4.39 13.10 -7.73
N GLN A 5 3.26 13.43 -8.37
CA GLN A 5 1.99 13.74 -7.69
C GLN A 5 1.06 12.54 -7.54
N SER A 6 1.42 11.33 -7.98
CA SER A 6 0.59 10.14 -7.79
C SER A 6 0.83 9.47 -6.43
N MET A 7 2.08 9.12 -6.10
CA MET A 7 2.39 8.42 -4.84
C MET A 7 2.11 9.27 -3.60
N ASP A 8 2.51 10.54 -3.59
CA ASP A 8 2.27 11.43 -2.45
C ASP A 8 0.77 11.61 -2.17
N ALA A 9 -0.04 11.73 -3.21
CA ALA A 9 -1.49 11.81 -3.07
C ALA A 9 -2.09 10.48 -2.57
N LEU A 10 -1.68 9.35 -3.14
CA LEU A 10 -2.10 8.01 -2.72
C LEU A 10 -1.79 7.74 -1.24
N LEU A 11 -0.56 8.05 -0.81
CA LEU A 11 -0.15 7.93 0.58
C LEU A 11 -0.87 8.94 1.50
N SER A 12 -1.22 10.12 1.00
CA SER A 12 -2.00 11.11 1.74
C SER A 12 -3.42 10.64 2.03
N ILE A 13 -4.07 9.93 1.09
CA ILE A 13 -5.38 9.31 1.34
C ILE A 13 -5.28 8.33 2.49
N ILE A 14 -4.32 7.40 2.44
CA ILE A 14 -4.12 6.42 3.51
C ILE A 14 -3.83 7.13 4.84
N THR A 15 -3.00 8.17 4.83
CA THR A 15 -2.69 8.96 6.04
C THR A 15 -3.94 9.63 6.62
N LYS A 16 -4.80 10.19 5.76
CA LYS A 16 -6.03 10.86 6.18
C LYS A 16 -7.03 9.89 6.80
N SER A 17 -7.19 8.72 6.18
CA SER A 17 -8.16 7.71 6.60
C SER A 17 -7.63 6.79 7.71
N THR A 18 -6.32 6.78 7.93
CA THR A 18 -5.66 5.98 8.96
C THR A 18 -5.18 6.91 10.08
N ALA A 19 -6.08 7.26 11.02
CA ALA A 19 -5.75 8.06 12.19
C ALA A 19 -4.96 7.26 13.26
N ASN A 20 -3.88 6.57 12.87
CA ASN A 20 -3.04 5.81 13.80
C ASN A 20 -1.55 6.16 13.68
N HIS A 21 -0.84 6.00 14.80
CA HIS A 21 0.58 6.30 14.93
C HIS A 21 1.51 5.35 14.16
N MET A 22 0.97 4.26 13.58
CA MET A 22 1.77 3.23 12.91
C MET A 22 2.07 3.57 11.45
N TRP A 23 1.24 4.41 10.81
CA TRP A 23 1.37 4.73 9.39
C TRP A 23 2.52 5.72 9.06
N PRO A 24 2.81 6.77 9.85
CA PRO A 24 3.80 7.78 9.46
C PRO A 24 5.20 7.22 9.12
N PRO A 25 5.77 6.25 9.87
CA PRO A 25 7.03 5.61 9.48
C PRO A 25 6.94 4.85 8.16
N ARG A 26 5.79 4.20 7.87
CA ARG A 26 5.56 3.47 6.62
C ARG A 26 5.46 4.42 5.44
N HIS A 27 4.68 5.50 5.59
CA HIS A 27 4.59 6.57 4.62
C HIS A 27 5.98 7.09 4.22
N GLY A 28 6.80 7.48 5.21
CA GLY A 28 8.14 8.02 4.96
C GLY A 28 9.05 7.02 4.23
N PHE A 29 8.99 5.74 4.62
CA PHE A 29 9.77 4.69 3.99
C PHE A 29 9.39 4.47 2.51
N TRP A 30 8.10 4.23 2.23
CA TRP A 30 7.63 3.95 0.86
C TRP A 30 7.77 5.16 -0.05
N LYS A 31 7.47 6.37 0.45
CA LYS A 31 7.75 7.61 -0.27
C LYS A 31 9.24 7.74 -0.60
N GLY A 32 10.13 7.44 0.35
CA GLY A 32 11.56 7.51 0.15
C GLY A 32 12.07 6.54 -0.93
N LEU A 33 11.46 5.36 -1.07
CA LEU A 33 11.78 4.43 -2.18
C LEU A 33 11.25 4.93 -3.52
N TYR A 34 10.03 5.50 -3.53
CA TYR A 34 9.45 6.11 -4.72
C TYR A 34 10.29 7.28 -5.24
N ASP A 35 10.67 8.20 -4.35
CA ASP A 35 11.47 9.39 -4.68
C ASP A 35 12.87 9.02 -5.23
N LYS A 36 13.38 7.82 -4.90
CA LYS A 36 14.62 7.26 -5.45
C LYS A 36 14.42 6.55 -6.79
N GLY A 37 13.20 6.47 -7.31
CA GLY A 37 12.86 5.77 -8.55
C GLY A 37 12.93 4.24 -8.44
N LEU A 38 12.80 3.69 -7.22
CA LEU A 38 12.89 2.25 -6.98
C LEU A 38 11.53 1.53 -7.05
N ILE A 39 10.43 2.30 -7.07
CA ILE A 39 9.07 1.77 -7.22
C ILE A 39 8.66 1.99 -8.67
N ASP A 40 8.44 0.90 -9.40
CA ASP A 40 8.06 0.93 -10.81
C ASP A 40 6.62 1.42 -10.96
N GLU A 41 5.72 0.84 -10.17
CA GLU A 41 4.28 1.12 -10.17
C GLU A 41 3.72 1.05 -8.76
N ALA A 42 2.68 1.85 -8.49
CA ALA A 42 1.95 1.85 -7.23
C ALA A 42 0.45 2.02 -7.47
N TRP A 43 -0.34 1.34 -6.65
CA TRP A 43 -1.79 1.38 -6.68
C TRP A 43 -2.36 1.25 -5.27
N VAL A 44 -3.53 1.85 -5.02
CA VAL A 44 -4.17 1.83 -3.71
C VAL A 44 -5.58 1.26 -3.80
N ALA A 45 -5.90 0.40 -2.84
CA ALA A 45 -7.25 -0.06 -2.58
C ALA A 45 -7.74 0.53 -1.25
N LEU A 46 -8.85 1.27 -1.30
CA LEU A 46 -9.37 2.04 -0.18
C LEU A 46 -10.49 1.29 0.54
N SER A 47 -10.49 1.34 1.87
CA SER A 47 -11.64 0.95 2.67
C SER A 47 -12.86 1.84 2.33
N PRO A 48 -14.09 1.41 2.62
CA PRO A 48 -15.28 2.22 2.35
C PRO A 48 -15.21 3.65 2.92
N GLY A 49 -14.73 3.80 4.17
CA GLY A 49 -14.57 5.13 4.77
C GLY A 49 -13.47 5.97 4.10
N ALA A 50 -12.43 5.34 3.55
CA ALA A 50 -11.36 6.05 2.86
C ALA A 50 -11.76 6.50 1.45
N ILE A 51 -12.70 5.82 0.79
CA ILE A 51 -13.30 6.28 -0.46
C ILE A 51 -14.01 7.64 -0.23
N ASP A 52 -14.79 7.76 0.85
CA ASP A 52 -15.45 9.02 1.19
C ASP A 52 -14.45 10.16 1.41
N ASP A 53 -13.30 9.87 2.01
CA ASP A 53 -12.23 10.85 2.21
C ASP A 53 -11.55 11.24 0.90
N ALA A 54 -11.26 10.27 0.03
CA ALA A 54 -10.71 10.52 -1.29
C ALA A 54 -11.66 11.39 -2.14
N GLU A 55 -12.97 11.14 -2.09
CA GLU A 55 -13.95 12.00 -2.76
C GLU A 55 -13.96 13.44 -2.22
N LYS A 56 -13.85 13.63 -0.91
CA LYS A 56 -13.74 14.98 -0.32
C LYS A 56 -12.46 15.67 -0.77
N MET A 57 -11.35 14.94 -0.84
CA MET A 57 -10.08 15.47 -1.33
C MET A 57 -10.15 15.84 -2.81
N PHE A 58 -10.79 15.01 -3.64
CA PHE A 58 -11.07 15.33 -5.05
C PHE A 58 -11.91 16.60 -5.16
N LYS A 59 -13.03 16.71 -4.45
CA LYS A 59 -13.90 17.90 -4.45
C LYS A 59 -13.16 19.16 -4.01
N ALA A 60 -12.21 19.05 -3.09
CA ALA A 60 -11.44 20.17 -2.58
C ALA A 60 -10.30 20.62 -3.50
N THR A 61 -9.67 19.69 -4.24
CA THR A 61 -8.44 19.95 -5.00
C THR A 61 -8.63 19.94 -6.52
N GLY A 62 -9.64 19.21 -7.02
CA GLY A 62 -9.83 18.91 -8.44
C GLY A 62 -8.83 17.89 -9.00
N ASP A 63 -7.98 17.27 -8.16
CA ASP A 63 -6.93 16.37 -8.63
C ASP A 63 -7.47 14.95 -8.91
N PRO A 64 -7.50 14.49 -10.17
CA PRO A 64 -8.10 13.21 -10.54
C PRO A 64 -7.44 12.00 -9.90
N VAL A 65 -6.21 12.12 -9.36
CA VAL A 65 -5.54 11.02 -8.66
C VAL A 65 -6.40 10.44 -7.52
N TYR A 66 -7.19 11.28 -6.85
CA TYR A 66 -8.08 10.87 -5.76
C TYR A 66 -9.26 10.00 -6.23
N THR A 67 -9.50 9.91 -7.54
CA THR A 67 -10.49 9.00 -8.14
C THR A 67 -9.87 7.74 -8.75
N MET A 68 -8.53 7.70 -8.86
CA MET A 68 -7.78 6.59 -9.43
C MET A 68 -7.39 5.59 -8.34
N THR A 69 -8.40 5.00 -7.71
CA THR A 69 -8.24 4.08 -6.59
C THR A 69 -9.20 2.91 -6.71
N SER A 70 -8.84 1.77 -6.13
CA SER A 70 -9.72 0.60 -6.05
C SER A 70 -10.47 0.53 -4.74
N LYS A 71 -11.44 -0.38 -4.69
CA LYS A 71 -12.13 -0.73 -3.46
C LYS A 71 -11.40 -1.86 -2.74
N GLN A 72 -11.23 -1.73 -1.43
CA GLN A 72 -10.83 -2.82 -0.56
C GLN A 72 -12.08 -3.48 0.05
N THR A 73 -12.10 -4.81 0.08
CA THR A 73 -13.11 -5.62 0.78
C THR A 73 -12.46 -6.56 1.78
N ALA A 74 -13.19 -6.86 2.87
CA ALA A 74 -12.81 -7.83 3.89
C ALA A 74 -13.98 -8.10 4.84
N LYS A 75 -14.01 -9.25 5.51
CA LYS A 75 -15.01 -9.52 6.54
C LYS A 75 -14.67 -8.85 7.88
N SER A 76 -13.41 -8.93 8.30
CA SER A 76 -12.91 -8.48 9.61
C SER A 76 -12.04 -7.22 9.55
N ARG A 77 -11.46 -6.89 8.39
CA ARG A 77 -10.51 -5.78 8.20
C ARG A 77 -11.10 -4.63 7.37
N LYS A 78 -12.36 -4.26 7.65
CA LYS A 78 -13.15 -3.33 6.82
C LYS A 78 -12.57 -1.92 6.69
N ASP A 79 -11.75 -1.50 7.65
CA ASP A 79 -11.15 -0.16 7.66
C ASP A 79 -9.70 -0.14 7.12
N THR A 80 -9.20 -1.27 6.62
CA THR A 80 -7.82 -1.37 6.14
C THR A 80 -7.71 -0.92 4.69
N CYS A 81 -7.01 0.18 4.44
CA CYS A 81 -6.51 0.49 3.10
C CYS A 81 -5.27 -0.34 2.76
N LEU A 82 -5.10 -0.69 1.49
CA LEU A 82 -3.97 -1.43 0.94
C LEU A 82 -3.16 -0.55 0.00
N LEU A 83 -1.84 -0.71 0.04
CA LEU A 83 -0.90 -0.17 -0.93
C LEU A 83 -0.22 -1.34 -1.64
N ILE A 84 -0.38 -1.40 -2.95
CA ILE A 84 0.17 -2.45 -3.81
C ILE A 84 1.23 -1.81 -4.69
N MET A 85 2.44 -2.37 -4.71
CA MET A 85 3.57 -1.79 -5.44
C MET A 85 4.30 -2.86 -6.24
N ARG A 86 4.82 -2.46 -7.40
CA ARG A 86 5.80 -3.23 -8.17
C ARG A 86 7.19 -2.65 -7.93
N ILE A 87 8.12 -3.51 -7.54
CA ILE A 87 9.53 -3.19 -7.29
C ILE A 87 10.38 -4.30 -7.92
N GLY A 88 10.91 -4.05 -9.12
CA GLY A 88 11.62 -5.03 -9.91
C GLY A 88 10.77 -6.29 -10.16
N SER A 89 11.31 -7.44 -9.75
CA SER A 89 10.64 -8.74 -9.88
C SER A 89 9.64 -9.05 -8.76
N TYR A 90 9.35 -8.09 -7.88
CA TYR A 90 8.52 -8.28 -6.71
C TYR A 90 7.25 -7.44 -6.74
N THR A 91 6.16 -8.05 -6.26
CA THR A 91 4.93 -7.35 -5.91
C THR A 91 4.86 -7.25 -4.38
N VAL A 92 4.66 -6.04 -3.88
CA VAL A 92 4.57 -5.74 -2.45
C VAL A 92 3.15 -5.35 -2.11
N LEU A 93 2.63 -5.94 -1.04
CA LEU A 93 1.35 -5.59 -0.45
C LEU A 93 1.58 -5.10 0.98
N GLU A 94 1.32 -3.81 1.18
CA GLU A 94 1.32 -3.11 2.45
C GLU A 94 -0.12 -2.78 2.83
N GLY A 95 -0.39 -2.60 4.13
CA GLY A 95 -1.70 -2.17 4.58
C GLY A 95 -1.61 -1.21 5.74
N SER A 96 -2.66 -0.43 5.92
CA SER A 96 -2.85 0.38 7.13
C SER A 96 -3.04 -0.50 8.38
N HIS A 97 -3.09 0.12 9.57
CA HIS A 97 -3.33 -0.58 10.84
C HIS A 97 -2.27 -1.65 11.15
N SER A 98 -2.66 -2.78 11.74
CA SER A 98 -1.77 -3.90 12.09
C SER A 98 -1.58 -4.89 10.92
N TYR A 99 -1.80 -4.44 9.68
CA TYR A 99 -1.54 -5.25 8.50
C TYR A 99 -0.04 -5.50 8.35
N ARG A 100 0.33 -6.74 8.03
CA ARG A 100 1.74 -7.12 7.82
C ARG A 100 2.18 -6.69 6.43
N LEU A 101 3.48 -6.53 6.25
CA LEU A 101 4.06 -6.43 4.92
C LEU A 101 4.09 -7.82 4.27
N HIS A 102 3.64 -7.91 3.02
CA HIS A 102 3.68 -9.13 2.21
C HIS A 102 4.49 -8.86 0.94
N VAL A 103 5.33 -9.83 0.56
CA VAL A 103 6.14 -9.76 -0.66
C VAL A 103 5.91 -11.03 -1.48
N PHE A 104 5.69 -10.84 -2.77
CA PHE A 104 5.48 -11.90 -3.75
C PHE A 104 6.49 -11.74 -4.87
N LEU A 105 6.89 -12.83 -5.52
CA LEU A 105 7.45 -12.71 -6.87
C LEU A 105 6.32 -12.25 -7.78
N SER A 106 6.56 -11.29 -8.68
CA SER A 106 5.49 -10.79 -9.56
C SER A 106 4.94 -11.84 -10.53
N ALA A 107 5.68 -12.92 -10.77
CA ALA A 107 5.22 -14.07 -11.56
C ALA A 107 4.45 -15.12 -10.74
N ASP A 108 4.36 -14.95 -9.41
CA ASP A 108 3.59 -15.84 -8.55
C ASP A 108 2.08 -15.65 -8.81
N PRO A 109 1.30 -16.71 -9.10
CA PRO A 109 -0.14 -16.60 -9.26
C PRO A 109 -0.89 -16.05 -8.04
N ALA A 110 -0.28 -16.12 -6.85
CA ALA A 110 -0.83 -15.52 -5.63
C ALA A 110 -0.51 -14.02 -5.50
N ALA A 111 0.35 -13.46 -6.35
CA ALA A 111 0.67 -12.04 -6.33
C ALA A 111 -0.54 -11.21 -6.77
N PRO A 112 -0.89 -10.12 -6.06
CA PRO A 112 -1.97 -9.25 -6.49
C PRO A 112 -1.59 -8.54 -7.80
N GLU A 113 -2.44 -8.67 -8.82
CA GLU A 113 -2.35 -7.85 -10.02
C GLU A 113 -2.67 -6.40 -9.69
N LEU A 114 -1.91 -5.44 -10.23
CA LEU A 114 -2.20 -4.01 -10.06
C LEU A 114 -3.43 -3.60 -10.88
N TYR A 115 -4.06 -2.48 -10.49
CA TYR A 115 -5.17 -1.83 -11.22
C TYR A 115 -6.48 -2.63 -11.31
N GLN A 116 -6.70 -3.60 -10.41
CA GLN A 116 -7.98 -4.31 -10.31
C GLN A 116 -9.01 -3.45 -9.60
N ASP A 117 -10.28 -3.50 -9.98
CA ASP A 117 -11.33 -2.64 -9.37
C ASP A 117 -11.55 -2.92 -7.87
N GLU A 118 -11.33 -4.17 -7.44
CA GLU A 118 -11.51 -4.60 -6.06
C GLU A 118 -10.40 -5.54 -5.59
N TYR A 119 -10.05 -5.44 -4.30
CA TYR A 119 -9.11 -6.31 -3.62
C TYR A 119 -9.67 -6.82 -2.29
N ASP A 120 -9.76 -8.14 -2.12
CA ASP A 120 -10.08 -8.76 -0.83
C ASP A 120 -8.81 -8.85 0.03
N ALA A 121 -8.74 -8.01 1.07
CA ALA A 121 -7.57 -7.92 1.94
C ALA A 121 -7.27 -9.22 2.69
N GLU A 122 -8.29 -10.05 2.97
CA GLU A 122 -8.11 -11.33 3.66
C GLU A 122 -7.61 -12.40 2.69
N ALA A 123 -8.12 -12.41 1.46
CA ALA A 123 -7.67 -13.35 0.42
C ALA A 123 -6.20 -13.13 0.02
N LEU A 124 -5.73 -11.88 0.08
CA LEU A 124 -4.35 -11.52 -0.24
C LEU A 124 -3.37 -11.67 0.93
N THR A 125 -3.88 -11.93 2.14
CA THR A 125 -3.02 -12.10 3.32
C THR A 125 -2.39 -13.49 3.31
N LEU A 126 -1.08 -13.56 3.11
CA LEU A 126 -0.31 -14.78 3.34
C LEU A 126 -0.39 -15.24 4.81
N GLU A 127 -0.26 -16.56 5.00
CA GLU A 127 -0.35 -17.22 6.31
C GLU A 127 0.60 -16.65 7.37
N VAL A 128 0.24 -16.83 8.65
CA VAL A 128 1.08 -16.42 9.77
C VAL A 128 2.38 -17.22 9.79
N GLY A 129 3.52 -16.52 9.86
CA GLY A 129 4.84 -17.13 9.86
C GLY A 129 5.42 -17.40 8.47
N HIS A 130 4.70 -17.05 7.40
CA HIS A 130 5.21 -17.19 6.04
C HIS A 130 6.49 -16.34 5.85
N PRO A 131 7.57 -16.90 5.24
CA PRO A 131 8.89 -16.26 5.18
C PRO A 131 8.91 -14.94 4.38
N ASN A 132 7.93 -14.74 3.50
CA ASN A 132 7.76 -13.52 2.73
C ASN A 132 6.78 -12.52 3.38
N THR A 133 6.63 -12.60 4.70
CA THR A 133 5.85 -11.63 5.48
C THR A 133 6.70 -10.99 6.57
N CYS A 134 6.37 -9.75 6.93
CA CYS A 134 7.02 -9.04 8.02
C CYS A 134 6.01 -8.24 8.83
N THR A 135 6.05 -8.37 10.15
CA THR A 135 5.27 -7.52 11.05
C THR A 135 6.04 -6.23 11.31
N HIS A 136 5.37 -5.08 11.20
CA HIS A 136 5.99 -3.80 11.52
C HIS A 136 6.33 -3.71 13.00
N ASP A 137 7.56 -3.26 13.27
CA ASP A 137 8.05 -2.94 14.59
C ASP A 137 8.46 -1.45 14.68
N ALA A 138 8.44 -0.91 15.90
CA ALA A 138 8.78 0.48 16.17
C ALA A 138 10.29 0.79 15.98
N TYR A 139 11.14 -0.23 15.92
CA TYR A 139 12.60 -0.09 15.82
C TYR A 139 13.10 -0.10 14.37
N GLY A 140 12.18 -0.23 13.39
CA GLY A 140 12.50 -0.22 11.96
C GLY A 140 13.13 -1.51 11.44
N GLY A 141 13.04 -2.61 12.19
CA GLY A 141 13.52 -3.92 11.74
C GLY A 141 12.86 -4.37 10.42
N TRP A 142 11.56 -4.09 10.29
CA TRP A 142 10.79 -4.36 9.07
C TRP A 142 11.30 -3.60 7.83
N MET A 143 11.79 -2.36 7.99
CA MET A 143 12.34 -1.58 6.87
C MET A 143 13.60 -2.24 6.33
N ARG A 144 14.52 -2.62 7.23
CA ARG A 144 15.74 -3.36 6.86
C ARG A 144 15.41 -4.69 6.21
N TRP A 145 14.39 -5.39 6.74
CA TRP A 145 13.91 -6.65 6.17
C TRP A 145 13.39 -6.47 4.73
N ALA A 146 12.70 -5.37 4.45
CA ALA A 146 12.15 -5.03 3.13
C ALA A 146 13.27 -4.64 2.16
N GLU A 147 14.17 -3.74 2.55
CA GLU A 147 15.32 -3.31 1.73
C GLU A 147 16.19 -4.51 1.32
N GLN A 148 16.49 -5.41 2.28
CA GLN A 148 17.28 -6.60 2.01
C GLN A 148 16.64 -7.57 1.03
N ARG A 149 15.33 -7.51 0.79
CA ARG A 149 14.62 -8.40 -0.14
C ARG A 149 14.35 -7.75 -1.48
N LEU A 150 13.96 -6.48 -1.45
CA LEU A 150 13.43 -5.77 -2.61
C LEU A 150 14.52 -5.07 -3.44
N LEU A 151 15.66 -4.72 -2.82
CA LEU A 151 16.69 -3.88 -3.43
C LEU A 151 17.99 -4.64 -3.73
N ARG A 152 17.92 -5.97 -3.86
CA ARG A 152 19.07 -6.81 -4.22
C ARG A 152 19.15 -7.06 -5.71
#